data_AF-A0A352RF95-F1
#
_entry.id   AF-A0A352RF95-F1
#
_cell.length_a   1.000
_cell.length_b   1.000
_cell.length_c   1.000
_cell.angle_alpha   90.00
_cell.angle_beta   90.00
_cell.angle_gamma   90.00
#
_symmetry.space_group_name_H-M   'P 1'
#
loop_
_entity.id
_entity.type
_entity.pdbx_description
1 polymer ?
#
loop_
_entity_poly.entity_id
_entity_poly.type
_entity_poly.pdbx_seq_one_letter_code
_entity_poly.pdbx_strand_id
1 'polypeptide(L)'
;TAAAEECPLDPMLATGHSSAAAVTRLKENGAENIRFVCLLAAPEGIEYFNKVHPDVPIFVAAIDEKLNDHAYILPGLGDAGDRIFGTK
;
A
#
# COMPACT_ATOMS: atom_id res chain seq x y z
N THR A 1 4.27 -25.90 -12.64
CA THR A 1 3.52 -25.46 -11.44
C THR A 1 3.26 -23.98 -11.61
N ALA A 2 2.04 -23.50 -11.34
CA ALA A 2 1.83 -22.06 -11.29
C ALA A 2 2.69 -21.50 -10.14
N ALA A 3 3.43 -20.41 -10.38
CA ALA A 3 4.13 -19.72 -9.30
C ALA A 3 3.10 -19.30 -8.24
N ALA A 4 3.48 -19.39 -6.97
CA ALA A 4 2.63 -18.85 -5.91
C ALA A 4 2.41 -17.36 -6.16
N GLU A 5 1.24 -16.86 -5.77
CA GLU A 5 0.90 -15.46 -5.88
C GLU A 5 0.97 -14.83 -4.49
N GLU A 6 1.77 -13.78 -4.35
CA GLU A 6 1.90 -13.03 -3.11
C GLU A 6 0.98 -11.81 -3.15
N CYS A 7 0.13 -11.68 -2.13
CA CYS A 7 -0.80 -10.55 -1.98
C CYS A 7 -0.51 -9.78 -0.68
N PRO A 8 0.47 -8.85 -0.65
CA PRO A 8 0.72 -8.03 0.52
C PRO A 8 -0.48 -7.12 0.78
N LEU A 9 -0.91 -7.07 2.03
CA LEU A 9 -2.12 -6.37 2.46
C LEU A 9 -1.73 -5.22 3.40
N ASP A 10 -2.23 -4.03 3.11
CA ASP A 10 -2.14 -2.87 3.99
C ASP A 10 -3.47 -2.10 3.88
N PRO A 11 -4.14 -1.72 4.98
CA PRO A 11 -5.34 -0.89 4.89
C PRO A 11 -5.13 0.40 4.09
N MET A 12 -3.95 1.03 4.18
CA MET A 12 -3.71 2.38 3.65
C MET A 12 -2.40 2.50 2.86
N LEU A 13 -2.51 2.89 1.60
CA LEU A 13 -1.37 3.34 0.79
C LEU A 13 -1.26 4.86 0.86
N ALA A 14 -0.70 5.36 1.97
CA ALA A 14 -0.53 6.80 2.21
C ALA A 14 0.66 7.38 1.43
N THR A 15 1.87 7.38 2.00
CA THR A 15 3.07 7.84 1.29
C THR A 15 3.70 6.76 0.40
N GLY A 16 3.26 5.51 0.52
CA GLY A 16 3.77 4.37 -0.24
C GLY A 16 5.09 3.76 0.25
N HIS A 17 5.82 4.40 1.18
CA HIS A 17 7.15 3.94 1.62
C HIS A 17 7.12 2.57 2.30
N SER A 18 6.21 2.37 3.26
CA SER A 18 6.11 1.09 4.00
C SER A 18 5.77 -0.06 3.05
N SER A 19 4.77 0.14 2.20
CA SER A 19 4.28 -0.86 1.25
C SER A 19 5.34 -1.21 0.20
N ALA A 20 6.05 -0.21 -0.35
CA ALA A 20 7.14 -0.45 -1.29
C ALA A 20 8.31 -1.19 -0.62
N ALA A 21 8.68 -0.81 0.60
CA ALA A 21 9.72 -1.51 1.35
C ALA A 21 9.35 -2.97 1.68
N ALA A 22 8.06 -3.26 1.89
CA ALA A 22 7.57 -4.63 2.09
C ALA A 22 7.66 -5.45 0.79
N VAL A 23 7.23 -4.87 -0.34
CA VAL A 23 7.30 -5.53 -1.65
C VAL A 23 8.75 -5.76 -2.10
N THR A 24 9.65 -4.81 -1.85
CA THR A 24 11.09 -4.99 -2.10
C THR A 24 11.62 -6.22 -1.36
N ARG A 25 11.30 -6.35 -0.07
CA ARG A 25 11.72 -7.52 0.73
C ARG A 25 11.12 -8.83 0.20
N LEU A 26 9.89 -8.83 -0.27
CA LEU A 26 9.30 -10.04 -0.88
C LEU A 26 10.06 -10.44 -2.15
N LYS A 27 10.40 -9.48 -3.02
CA LYS A 27 11.21 -9.72 -4.22
C LYS A 27 12.60 -10.23 -3.89
N GLU A 28 13.25 -9.67 -2.85
CA GLU A 28 14.54 -10.16 -2.35
C GLU A 28 14.48 -11.61 -1.86
N ASN A 29 13.31 -12.07 -1.41
CA ASN A 29 13.06 -13.46 -1.02
C ASN A 29 12.55 -14.34 -2.18
N GLY A 30 12.56 -13.85 -3.42
CA GLY A 30 12.23 -14.61 -4.62
C GLY A 30 10.76 -14.56 -5.05
N ALA A 31 9.95 -13.66 -4.49
CA ALA A 31 8.58 -13.44 -4.98
C ALA A 31 8.60 -12.75 -6.35
N GLU A 32 7.96 -13.38 -7.34
CA GLU A 32 7.91 -12.88 -8.74
C GLU A 32 6.49 -12.47 -9.17
N ASN A 33 5.44 -12.95 -8.48
CA ASN A 33 4.03 -12.74 -8.88
C ASN A 33 3.27 -12.04 -7.75
N ILE A 34 3.48 -10.73 -7.64
CA ILE A 34 2.96 -9.90 -6.55
C ILE A 34 1.77 -9.07 -7.02
N ARG A 35 0.70 -8.99 -6.22
CA ARG A 35 -0.38 -8.00 -6.36
C ARG A 35 -0.59 -7.28 -5.03
N PHE A 36 -0.41 -5.97 -5.00
CA PHE A 36 -0.59 -5.19 -3.77
C PHE A 36 -2.07 -4.84 -3.58
N VAL A 37 -2.61 -5.06 -2.37
CA VAL A 37 -4.03 -4.82 -2.08
C VAL A 37 -4.19 -3.90 -0.89
N CYS A 38 -4.99 -2.83 -1.05
CA CYS A 38 -5.31 -1.90 0.03
C CYS A 38 -6.77 -1.41 -0.03
N LEU A 39 -7.27 -0.86 1.08
CA LEU A 39 -8.61 -0.28 1.12
C LEU A 39 -8.59 1.12 0.53
N LEU A 40 -7.63 1.94 0.95
CA LEU A 40 -7.58 3.36 0.63
C LEU A 40 -6.17 3.76 0.18
N ALA A 41 -6.07 4.58 -0.86
CA ALA A 41 -4.79 5.11 -1.33
C ALA A 41 -4.86 6.62 -1.61
N ALA A 42 -3.73 7.30 -1.42
CA ALA A 42 -3.53 8.66 -1.91
C ALA A 42 -2.75 8.66 -3.24
N PRO A 43 -2.98 9.63 -4.14
CA PRO A 43 -2.27 9.71 -5.43
C PRO A 43 -0.75 9.73 -5.28
N GLU A 44 -0.23 10.40 -4.25
CA GLU A 44 1.20 10.50 -3.94
C GLU A 44 1.81 9.14 -3.59
N GLY A 45 1.07 8.32 -2.83
CA GLY A 45 1.47 6.96 -2.49
C GLY A 45 1.47 6.02 -3.68
N ILE A 46 0.46 6.14 -4.55
CA ILE A 46 0.38 5.37 -5.80
C ILE A 46 1.55 5.74 -6.72
N GLU A 47 1.83 7.03 -6.90
CA GLU A 47 2.94 7.50 -7.73
C GLU A 47 4.28 6.98 -7.21
N TYR A 48 4.54 7.11 -5.91
CA TYR A 48 5.76 6.61 -5.30
C TYR A 48 5.88 5.08 -5.45
N PHE A 49 4.82 4.33 -5.13
CA PHE A 49 4.84 2.88 -5.20
C PHE A 49 5.09 2.41 -6.64
N ASN A 50 4.38 2.96 -7.63
CA ASN A 50 4.58 2.62 -9.05
C ASN A 50 5.96 3.02 -9.57
N LYS A 51 6.56 4.09 -9.04
CA LYS A 51 7.95 4.46 -9.37
C LYS A 51 8.95 3.40 -8.88
N VAL A 52 8.73 2.84 -7.70
CA VAL A 52 9.63 1.83 -7.10
C VAL A 52 9.36 0.43 -7.64
N HIS A 53 8.10 0.09 -7.88
CA HIS A 53 7.63 -1.23 -8.33
C HIS A 53 6.62 -1.12 -9.49
N PRO A 54 7.05 -0.66 -10.68
CA PRO A 54 6.16 -0.46 -11.83
C PRO A 54 5.53 -1.75 -12.36
N ASP A 55 6.06 -2.90 -11.96
CA ASP A 55 5.63 -4.24 -12.32
C ASP A 55 4.56 -4.82 -11.38
N VAL A 56 4.26 -4.16 -10.25
CA VAL A 56 3.33 -4.67 -9.24
C VAL A 56 1.99 -3.91 -9.32
N PRO A 57 0.89 -4.55 -9.76
CA PRO A 57 -0.41 -3.90 -9.81
C PRO A 57 -0.94 -3.62 -8.40
N ILE A 58 -1.57 -2.45 -8.25
CA ILE A 58 -2.27 -2.03 -7.03
C ILE A 58 -3.78 -2.27 -7.22
N PHE A 59 -4.38 -3.00 -6.31
CA PHE A 59 -5.82 -3.17 -6.17
C PHE A 59 -6.28 -2.35 -4.96
N VAL A 60 -7.10 -1.34 -5.21
CA VAL A 60 -7.56 -0.40 -4.20
C VAL A 60 -9.06 -0.21 -4.28
N ALA A 61 -9.74 -0.15 -3.13
CA ALA A 61 -11.19 0.05 -3.10
C ALA A 61 -11.58 1.52 -3.35
N ALA A 62 -10.80 2.48 -2.84
CA ALA A 62 -10.99 3.91 -3.08
C ALA A 62 -9.66 4.67 -3.19
N ILE A 63 -9.61 5.64 -4.10
CA ILE A 63 -8.52 6.60 -4.21
C ILE A 63 -9.05 7.94 -3.70
N ASP A 64 -8.43 8.45 -2.65
CA ASP A 64 -8.77 9.71 -2.01
C ASP A 64 -7.96 10.87 -2.61
N GLU A 65 -8.17 12.09 -2.12
CA GLU A 65 -7.73 13.30 -2.83
C GLU A 65 -6.22 13.55 -2.74
N LYS A 66 -5.66 13.44 -1.53
CA LYS A 66 -4.29 13.87 -1.23
C LYS A 66 -3.85 13.44 0.16
N LEU A 67 -2.59 13.70 0.48
CA LEU A 67 -2.09 13.71 1.84
C LEU A 67 -2.17 15.10 2.49
N ASN A 68 -2.25 15.14 3.82
CA ASN A 68 -2.01 16.36 4.60
C ASN A 68 -0.54 16.47 5.07
N ASP A 69 -0.20 17.53 5.80
CA ASP A 69 1.18 17.79 6.28
C ASP A 69 1.70 16.73 7.28
N HIS A 70 0.82 15.92 7.84
CA HIS A 70 1.15 14.80 8.72
C HIS A 70 1.10 13.45 7.99
N ALA A 71 1.01 13.47 6.66
CA ALA A 71 0.92 12.30 5.79
C ALA A 71 -0.31 11.40 5.99
N TYR A 72 -1.40 11.93 6.56
CA TYR A 72 -2.70 11.26 6.54
C TYR A 72 -3.39 11.50 5.21
N ILE A 73 -4.05 10.46 4.69
CA ILE A 73 -4.94 10.51 3.53
C ILE A 73 -6.15 11.40 3.86
N LEU A 74 -6.57 12.24 2.92
CA LEU A 74 -7.77 13.08 3.02
C LEU A 74 -8.77 12.79 1.88
N PRO A 75 -10.08 12.62 2.17
CA PRO A 75 -10.72 12.69 3.49
C PRO A 75 -10.30 11.59 4.48
N GLY A 76 -9.86 10.43 3.99
CA GLY A 76 -9.19 9.43 4.79
C GLY A 76 -10.10 8.66 5.75
N LEU A 77 -9.44 7.86 6.58
CA LEU A 77 -10.07 7.17 7.71
C LEU A 77 -9.34 7.39 9.05
N GLY A 78 -8.37 8.31 9.10
CA GLY A 78 -7.49 8.50 10.26
C GLY A 78 -6.47 7.37 10.37
N ASP A 79 -6.06 7.03 11.60
CA ASP A 79 -5.16 5.90 11.84
C ASP A 79 -5.94 4.57 11.73
N ALA A 80 -5.61 3.76 10.72
CA ALA A 80 -6.26 2.47 10.52
C ALA A 80 -5.99 1.48 11.66
N GLY A 81 -4.76 1.45 12.17
CA GLY A 81 -4.34 0.51 13.21
C GLY A 81 -5.10 0.76 14.49
N ASP A 82 -5.12 2.01 14.96
CA ASP A 82 -5.85 2.39 16.16
C ASP A 82 -7.34 2.11 16.05
N ARG A 83 -7.94 2.29 14.86
CA ARG A 83 -9.35 2.00 14.64
C ARG A 83 -9.66 0.50 14.60
N ILE A 84 -8.75 -0.32 14.08
CA ILE A 84 -8.91 -1.78 14.02
C ILE A 84 -8.73 -2.39 15.41
N PHE A 85 -7.72 -1.95 16.16
CA PHE A 85 -7.33 -2.57 17.43
C PHE A 85 -7.86 -1.84 18.68
N GLY A 86 -8.45 -0.65 18.52
CA GLY A 86 -8.99 0.14 19.63
C GLY A 86 -7.89 0.74 20.53
N THR A 87 -6.75 1.12 19.96
CA THR A 87 -5.56 1.61 20.69
C THR A 87 -5.38 3.13 20.63
N LYS A 88 -4.42 3.63 21.43
CA LYS A 88 -3.76 4.95 21.37
C LYS A 88 -2.38 4.88 22.00
#